data_AF-A0A7C7XZ90-F1
#
_entry.id   AF-A0A7C7XZ90-F1
#
_cell.length_a   1.000
_cell.length_b   1.000
_cell.length_c   1.000
_cell.angle_alpha   90.00
_cell.angle_beta   90.00
_cell.angle_gamma   90.00
#
_symmetry.space_group_name_H-M   'P 1'
#
loop_
_entity.id
_entity.type
_entity.pdbx_description
1 polymer ?
#
loop_
_entity_poly.entity_id
_entity_poly.type
_entity_poly.pdbx_seq_one_letter_code
_entity_poly.pdbx_strand_id
1 'polypeptide(L)'
;MTFFARNRDSILVRRLIFFAVLLTAFSVLVACGSGSDGEDSTATAPVSVVDEELAVVSGIFASELLFTFEDYVAAGWKKSKQYDTETVPEATDIWYGFYSGKDIEVRFYESHDIAKTLGFESAAEVIDLDALSKVALNAAGGSATTKYKAFAVVGNTVMLCELSVESCIALVDALGGYQILRMTLRRDSG
;
A
#
# COMPACT_ATOMS: atom_id res chain seq x y z
N MET A 1 38.80 2.22 -34.29
CA MET A 1 37.95 3.16 -33.52
C MET A 1 36.95 3.82 -34.47
N THR A 2 35.77 4.19 -33.97
CA THR A 2 34.65 4.96 -34.59
C THR A 2 33.53 4.20 -35.35
N PHE A 3 32.71 3.42 -34.63
CA PHE A 3 31.36 3.03 -35.14
C PHE A 3 30.20 3.22 -34.13
N PHE A 4 30.45 3.74 -32.92
CA PHE A 4 29.43 3.77 -31.86
C PHE A 4 28.72 5.12 -31.62
N ALA A 5 29.02 6.16 -32.41
CA ALA A 5 28.54 7.52 -32.11
C ALA A 5 27.24 7.93 -32.83
N ARG A 6 26.77 7.21 -33.86
CA ARG A 6 25.66 7.69 -34.73
C ARG A 6 24.26 7.16 -34.38
N ASN A 7 24.15 6.21 -33.44
CA ASN A 7 22.86 5.58 -33.09
C ASN A 7 22.20 6.18 -31.82
N ARG A 8 22.89 7.07 -31.10
CA ARG A 8 22.37 7.68 -29.87
C ARG A 8 21.46 8.89 -30.16
N ASP A 9 21.78 9.64 -31.20
CA ASP A 9 21.03 10.85 -31.58
C ASP A 9 19.66 10.51 -32.20
N SER A 10 19.57 9.41 -32.95
CA SER A 10 18.31 8.95 -33.57
C SER A 10 17.28 8.46 -32.54
N ILE A 11 17.74 7.87 -31.43
CA ILE A 11 16.87 7.37 -30.35
C ILE A 11 16.35 8.53 -29.49
N LEU A 12 17.21 9.53 -29.20
CA LEU A 12 16.83 10.74 -28.48
C LEU A 12 15.82 11.58 -29.28
N VAL A 13 16.03 11.75 -30.60
CA VAL A 13 15.09 12.47 -31.47
C VAL A 13 13.75 11.73 -31.58
N ARG A 14 13.75 10.39 -31.68
CA ARG A 14 12.50 9.60 -31.67
C ARG A 14 11.74 9.72 -30.35
N ARG A 15 12.43 9.73 -29.21
CA ARG A 15 11.82 9.93 -27.89
C ARG A 15 11.26 11.35 -27.74
N LEU A 16 12.01 12.37 -28.18
CA LEU A 16 11.56 13.77 -28.18
C LEU A 16 10.32 13.98 -29.06
N ILE A 17 10.26 13.36 -30.24
CA ILE A 17 9.08 13.42 -31.12
C ILE A 17 7.89 12.69 -30.49
N PHE A 18 8.10 11.51 -29.89
CA PHE A 18 7.02 10.77 -29.21
C PHE A 18 6.43 11.56 -28.02
N PHE A 19 7.28 12.21 -27.21
CA PHE A 19 6.82 13.06 -26.11
C PHE A 19 6.09 14.33 -26.59
N ALA A 20 6.54 14.93 -27.70
CA ALA A 20 5.87 16.09 -28.29
C ALA A 20 4.47 15.75 -28.85
N VAL A 21 4.29 14.54 -29.41
CA VAL A 21 2.97 14.08 -29.92
C VAL A 21 2.00 13.79 -28.77
N LEU A 22 2.46 13.19 -27.67
CA LEU A 22 1.63 12.88 -26.49
C LEU A 22 1.10 14.12 -25.77
N LEU A 23 1.86 15.22 -25.75
CA LEU A 23 1.43 16.49 -25.12
C LEU A 23 0.32 17.23 -25.89
N THR A 24 0.11 16.92 -27.18
CA THR A 24 -0.89 17.62 -28.01
C THR A 24 -2.29 17.00 -27.98
N ALA A 25 -2.50 15.91 -27.23
CA ALA A 25 -3.77 15.18 -27.20
C ALA A 25 -4.71 15.54 -26.03
N PHE A 26 -4.35 16.52 -25.18
CA PHE A 26 -5.21 16.95 -24.07
C PHE A 26 -5.82 18.31 -24.33
N SER A 27 -6.88 18.34 -25.14
CA SER A 27 -7.79 19.48 -25.23
C SER A 27 -9.16 18.97 -25.67
N VAL A 28 -10.22 19.56 -25.08
CA VAL A 28 -11.66 19.36 -25.37
C VAL A 28 -12.22 18.17 -24.55
N LEU A 29 -13.03 18.29 -23.47
CA LEU A 29 -14.02 19.27 -22.95
C LEU A 29 -14.24 19.01 -21.44
N VAL A 30 -14.60 20.03 -20.65
CA VAL A 30 -15.80 20.01 -19.77
C VAL A 30 -16.12 21.46 -19.38
N ALA A 31 -17.42 21.72 -19.42
CA ALA A 31 -18.08 23.01 -19.48
C ALA A 31 -17.99 23.84 -18.18
N CYS A 32 -17.93 25.15 -18.41
CA CYS A 32 -18.19 26.22 -17.45
C CYS A 32 -19.69 26.24 -17.09
N GLY A 33 -20.01 26.11 -15.80
CA GLY A 33 -21.32 26.42 -15.22
C GLY A 33 -21.11 27.43 -14.10
N SER A 34 -21.50 28.68 -14.33
CA SER A 34 -21.41 29.80 -13.40
C SER A 34 -22.70 29.92 -12.58
N GLY A 35 -22.58 30.14 -11.27
CA GLY A 35 -23.70 30.42 -10.36
C GLY A 35 -23.20 30.92 -9.00
N SER A 36 -23.41 32.22 -8.78
CA SER A 36 -22.99 33.17 -7.72
C SER A 36 -22.87 32.75 -6.24
N ASP A 37 -21.83 33.34 -5.64
CA ASP A 37 -21.73 34.11 -4.39
C ASP A 37 -22.39 33.60 -3.10
N GLY A 38 -21.52 33.24 -2.15
CA GLY A 38 -21.81 33.15 -0.72
C GLY A 38 -20.50 33.18 0.06
N GLU A 39 -20.15 34.35 0.59
CA GLU A 39 -18.99 34.57 1.44
C GLU A 39 -19.16 33.94 2.83
N ASP A 40 -18.00 33.65 3.44
CA ASP A 40 -17.75 33.60 4.88
C ASP A 40 -18.28 32.39 5.68
N SER A 41 -17.38 31.43 5.94
CA SER A 41 -16.88 31.24 7.31
C SER A 41 -15.75 30.22 7.33
N THR A 42 -14.60 30.73 7.76
CA THR A 42 -13.45 30.02 8.31
C THR A 42 -13.83 28.79 9.14
N ALA A 43 -13.51 27.62 8.60
CA ALA A 43 -13.07 26.44 9.35
C ALA A 43 -12.38 25.52 8.35
N THR A 44 -11.15 25.88 7.96
CA THR A 44 -10.23 24.93 7.33
C THR A 44 -9.96 23.82 8.33
N ALA A 45 -10.76 22.76 8.27
CA ALA A 45 -10.39 21.47 8.85
C ALA A 45 -9.08 21.05 8.18
N PRO A 46 -8.01 20.74 8.93
CA PRO A 46 -6.80 20.21 8.33
C PRO A 46 -7.03 18.72 8.06
N VAL A 47 -7.52 18.37 6.87
CA VAL A 47 -7.56 16.98 6.39
C VAL A 47 -7.09 16.93 4.95
N SER A 48 -6.04 16.11 4.72
CA SER A 48 -5.69 15.39 3.48
C SER A 48 -4.19 15.38 3.10
N VAL A 49 -3.25 15.57 4.02
CA VAL A 49 -1.82 15.28 3.76
C VAL A 49 -1.38 13.88 4.20
N VAL A 50 -2.29 13.07 4.77
CA VAL A 50 -1.97 11.73 5.33
C VAL A 50 -2.28 10.56 4.40
N ASP A 51 -2.81 10.79 3.20
CA ASP A 51 -3.26 9.71 2.30
C ASP A 51 -2.16 9.26 1.32
N GLU A 52 -1.40 10.19 0.74
CA GLU A 52 -0.39 9.84 -0.28
C GLU A 52 0.83 9.11 0.29
N GLU A 53 1.32 9.51 1.47
CA GLU A 53 2.48 8.86 2.09
C GLU A 53 2.14 7.44 2.54
N LEU A 54 0.94 7.25 3.05
CA LEU A 54 0.46 5.98 3.56
C LEU A 54 0.14 5.02 2.41
N ALA A 55 -0.28 5.52 1.25
CA ALA A 55 -0.43 4.73 0.04
C ALA A 55 0.90 4.15 -0.49
N VAL A 56 2.06 4.78 -0.17
CA VAL A 56 3.38 4.26 -0.56
C VAL A 56 3.84 3.09 0.32
N VAL A 57 3.36 3.04 1.56
CA VAL A 57 3.76 2.03 2.56
C VAL A 57 2.63 1.09 2.97
N SER A 58 1.49 1.17 2.29
CA SER A 58 0.36 0.26 2.48
C SER A 58 -0.11 -0.33 1.17
N GLY A 59 -0.83 -1.45 1.24
CA GLY A 59 -1.50 -2.03 0.10
C GLY A 59 -2.72 -2.83 0.53
N ILE A 60 -3.75 -2.88 -0.31
CA ILE A 60 -4.97 -3.65 -0.08
C ILE A 60 -5.10 -4.72 -1.16
N PHE A 61 -5.26 -5.97 -0.75
CA PHE A 61 -5.27 -7.14 -1.62
C PHE A 61 -6.39 -8.11 -1.25
N ALA A 62 -6.85 -8.89 -2.24
CA ALA A 62 -7.70 -10.06 -2.04
C ALA A 62 -8.97 -9.81 -1.18
N SER A 63 -9.71 -8.73 -1.45
CA SER A 63 -10.88 -8.29 -0.66
C SER A 63 -11.94 -9.36 -0.41
N GLU A 64 -12.07 -10.33 -1.31
CA GLU A 64 -13.08 -11.39 -1.26
C GLU A 64 -12.64 -12.64 -0.48
N LEU A 65 -11.41 -12.66 0.07
CA LEU A 65 -10.85 -13.84 0.73
C LEU A 65 -10.84 -13.71 2.25
N LEU A 66 -11.12 -14.83 2.91
CA LEU A 66 -10.95 -15.02 4.33
C LEU A 66 -9.81 -16.02 4.54
N PHE A 67 -8.70 -15.55 5.10
CA PHE A 67 -7.56 -16.35 5.45
C PHE A 67 -7.61 -16.76 6.92
N THR A 68 -7.20 -17.99 7.16
CA THR A 68 -7.01 -18.59 8.47
C THR A 68 -5.53 -18.68 8.81
N PHE A 69 -5.22 -18.91 10.08
CA PHE A 69 -3.85 -19.16 10.53
C PHE A 69 -3.16 -20.29 9.73
N GLU A 70 -3.89 -21.36 9.42
CA GLU A 70 -3.34 -22.51 8.69
C GLU A 70 -2.99 -22.17 7.24
N ASP A 71 -3.72 -21.24 6.61
CA ASP A 71 -3.40 -20.79 5.24
C ASP A 71 -2.02 -20.11 5.19
N TYR A 72 -1.67 -19.34 6.23
CA TYR A 72 -0.35 -18.72 6.36
C TYR A 72 0.75 -19.76 6.55
N VAL A 73 0.52 -20.75 7.41
CA VAL A 73 1.48 -21.84 7.64
C VAL A 73 1.67 -22.65 6.35
N ALA A 74 0.58 -22.94 5.63
CA ALA A 74 0.61 -23.63 4.34
C ALA A 74 1.33 -22.83 3.24
N ALA A 75 1.22 -21.50 3.26
CA ALA A 75 1.97 -20.60 2.38
C ALA A 75 3.47 -20.51 2.71
N GLY A 76 3.92 -21.17 3.79
CA GLY A 76 5.32 -21.24 4.21
C GLY A 76 5.74 -20.15 5.20
N TRP A 77 4.80 -19.37 5.73
CA TRP A 77 5.07 -18.46 6.85
C TRP A 77 5.28 -19.27 8.14
N LYS A 78 6.37 -18.97 8.84
CA LYS A 78 6.80 -19.71 10.03
C LYS A 78 6.33 -18.98 11.27
N LYS A 79 5.30 -19.51 11.93
CA LYS A 79 4.83 -19.02 13.22
C LYS A 79 5.95 -18.97 14.26
N SER A 80 5.97 -17.93 15.08
CA SER A 80 6.93 -17.79 16.17
C SER A 80 6.25 -17.51 17.51
N LYS A 81 5.51 -16.40 17.62
CA LYS A 81 4.92 -15.94 18.88
C LYS A 81 3.52 -15.41 18.63
N GLN A 82 2.58 -15.80 19.48
CA GLN A 82 1.26 -15.18 19.55
C GLN A 82 1.32 -13.93 20.44
N TYR A 83 0.59 -12.88 20.06
CA TYR A 83 0.41 -11.67 20.85
C TYR A 83 -1.02 -11.57 21.37
N ASP A 84 -1.21 -10.72 22.37
CA ASP A 84 -2.53 -10.41 22.91
C ASP A 84 -3.29 -9.47 21.97
N THR A 85 -4.62 -9.56 21.98
CA THR A 85 -5.54 -8.74 21.17
C THR A 85 -6.04 -7.50 21.92
N GLU A 86 -5.85 -7.40 23.24
CA GLU A 86 -6.40 -6.35 24.09
C GLU A 86 -6.15 -4.91 23.60
N THR A 87 -5.03 -4.66 22.92
CA THR A 87 -4.64 -3.32 22.44
C THR A 87 -4.89 -3.11 20.95
N VAL A 88 -5.49 -4.07 20.24
CA VAL A 88 -5.74 -4.01 18.80
C VAL A 88 -7.23 -4.24 18.55
N PRO A 89 -8.01 -3.18 18.28
CA PRO A 89 -9.46 -3.26 18.14
C PRO A 89 -9.91 -4.30 17.11
N GLU A 90 -10.92 -5.09 17.48
CA GLU A 90 -11.56 -6.11 16.62
C GLU A 90 -10.62 -7.20 16.06
N ALA A 91 -9.35 -7.26 16.50
CA ALA A 91 -8.47 -8.36 16.15
C ALA A 91 -8.91 -9.63 16.87
N THR A 92 -9.11 -10.69 16.11
CA THR A 92 -9.50 -12.00 16.65
C THR A 92 -8.29 -12.84 17.01
N ASP A 93 -7.15 -12.60 16.34
CA ASP A 93 -5.89 -13.27 16.63
C ASP A 93 -4.70 -12.44 16.11
N ILE A 94 -3.54 -12.53 16.77
CA ILE A 94 -2.34 -11.81 16.38
C ILE A 94 -1.13 -12.70 16.53
N TRP A 95 -0.37 -12.83 15.45
CA TRP A 95 0.84 -13.64 15.45
C TRP A 95 2.03 -12.96 14.79
N TYR A 96 3.18 -13.07 15.43
CA TYR A 96 4.48 -12.81 14.85
C TYR A 96 5.11 -14.10 14.30
N GLY A 97 5.74 -13.96 13.15
CA GLY A 97 6.47 -15.03 12.49
C GLY A 97 7.41 -14.51 11.40
N PHE A 98 7.89 -15.44 10.59
CA PHE A 98 8.93 -15.17 9.60
C PHE A 98 8.55 -15.71 8.23
N TYR A 99 8.80 -14.92 7.19
CA TYR A 99 8.69 -15.36 5.81
C TYR A 99 9.83 -14.80 4.98
N SER A 100 10.50 -15.65 4.19
CA SER A 100 11.61 -15.24 3.30
C SER A 100 12.72 -14.41 4.00
N GLY A 101 13.00 -14.73 5.27
CA GLY A 101 14.00 -14.01 6.06
C GLY A 101 13.56 -12.64 6.57
N LYS A 102 12.24 -12.37 6.54
CA LYS A 102 11.61 -11.14 7.00
C LYS A 102 10.62 -11.39 8.13
N ASP A 103 10.60 -10.45 9.06
CA ASP A 103 9.65 -10.36 10.15
C ASP A 103 8.27 -9.94 9.63
N ILE A 104 7.25 -10.73 9.95
CA ILE A 104 5.87 -10.41 9.61
C ILE A 104 4.98 -10.69 10.82
N GLU A 105 4.20 -9.70 11.20
CA GLU A 105 3.07 -9.88 12.11
C GLU A 105 1.78 -9.92 11.31
N VAL A 106 0.92 -10.87 11.63
CA VAL A 106 -0.37 -11.09 10.99
C VAL A 106 -1.44 -10.91 12.04
N ARG A 107 -2.34 -9.96 11.79
CA ARG A 107 -3.53 -9.69 12.60
C ARG A 107 -4.74 -10.19 11.83
N PHE A 108 -5.53 -11.04 12.47
CA PHE A 108 -6.74 -11.62 11.89
C PHE A 108 -7.96 -10.85 12.35
N TYR A 109 -8.91 -10.66 11.45
CA TYR A 109 -10.20 -10.01 11.70
C TYR A 109 -11.34 -10.90 11.21
N GLU A 110 -12.56 -10.63 11.65
CA GLU A 110 -13.74 -11.39 11.22
C GLU A 110 -14.07 -11.17 9.73
N SER A 111 -13.72 -10.00 9.17
CA SER A 111 -13.99 -9.68 7.77
C SER A 111 -12.96 -8.72 7.15
N HIS A 112 -12.97 -8.66 5.82
CA HIS A 112 -12.18 -7.68 5.08
C HIS A 112 -12.57 -6.23 5.42
N ASP A 113 -13.85 -5.95 5.67
CA ASP A 113 -14.31 -4.59 5.99
C ASP A 113 -13.74 -4.09 7.32
N ILE A 114 -13.63 -4.96 8.32
CA ILE A 114 -12.97 -4.62 9.59
C ILE A 114 -11.46 -4.45 9.36
N ALA A 115 -10.83 -5.37 8.62
CA ALA A 115 -9.39 -5.30 8.34
C ALA A 115 -8.99 -4.02 7.58
N LYS A 116 -9.79 -3.58 6.61
CA LYS A 116 -9.52 -2.38 5.81
C LYS A 116 -9.88 -1.05 6.49
N THR A 117 -10.56 -1.10 7.63
CA THR A 117 -10.94 0.09 8.41
C THR A 117 -10.17 0.12 9.72
N LEU A 118 -10.66 -0.55 10.75
CA LEU A 118 -10.05 -0.57 12.09
C LEU A 118 -8.67 -1.23 12.08
N GLY A 119 -8.51 -2.31 11.31
CA GLY A 119 -7.20 -2.96 11.17
C GLY A 119 -6.18 -2.09 10.45
N PHE A 120 -6.63 -1.33 9.45
CA PHE A 120 -5.79 -0.39 8.69
C PHE A 120 -5.34 0.77 9.58
N GLU A 121 -6.27 1.40 10.32
CA GLU A 121 -5.96 2.47 11.26
C GLU A 121 -4.98 2.00 12.34
N SER A 122 -5.24 0.84 12.93
CA SER A 122 -4.35 0.26 13.95
C SER A 122 -2.94 -0.09 13.41
N ALA A 123 -2.81 -0.44 12.14
CA ALA A 123 -1.50 -0.67 11.52
C ALA A 123 -0.79 0.63 11.16
N ALA A 124 -1.53 1.62 10.68
CA ALA A 124 -1.04 2.96 10.38
C ALA A 124 -0.40 3.64 11.60
N GLU A 125 -0.98 3.46 12.79
CA GLU A 125 -0.44 4.00 14.04
C GLU A 125 0.87 3.34 14.49
N VAL A 126 1.13 2.11 14.05
CA VAL A 126 2.28 1.30 14.50
C VAL A 126 3.48 1.44 13.57
N ILE A 127 3.27 1.79 12.30
CA ILE A 127 4.37 1.97 11.36
C ILE A 127 5.07 3.32 11.58
N ASP A 128 6.40 3.32 11.52
CA ASP A 128 7.19 4.55 11.60
C ASP A 128 7.17 5.27 10.24
N LEU A 129 6.21 6.19 10.09
CA LEU A 129 6.14 7.11 8.96
C LEU A 129 7.30 8.14 8.99
N ASP A 130 7.89 8.44 10.16
CA ASP A 130 9.03 9.36 10.27
C ASP A 130 10.30 8.84 9.57
N ALA A 131 10.41 7.53 9.32
CA ALA A 131 11.43 6.98 8.44
C ALA A 131 11.31 7.46 6.97
N LEU A 132 10.11 7.85 6.53
CA LEU A 132 9.83 8.46 5.24
C LEU A 132 9.95 10.00 5.33
N SER A 133 9.54 10.58 6.48
CA SER A 133 9.50 12.03 6.75
C SER A 133 10.85 12.69 7.09
N LYS A 134 12.02 12.08 6.82
CA LYS A 134 13.32 12.83 6.81
C LYS A 134 13.44 13.88 5.68
N VAL A 135 12.29 14.34 5.15
CA VAL A 135 12.09 15.59 4.40
C VAL A 135 11.11 16.57 5.12
N ALA A 136 10.38 16.22 6.20
CA ALA A 136 9.49 17.16 6.91
C ALA A 136 9.27 16.86 8.43
N LEU A 137 10.11 17.47 9.27
CA LEU A 137 9.85 18.07 10.59
C LEU A 137 8.93 17.40 11.63
N ASN A 138 9.57 16.80 12.65
CA ASN A 138 9.30 16.84 14.10
C ASN A 138 7.85 17.13 14.58
N ALA A 139 7.17 16.09 15.09
CA ALA A 139 6.15 16.23 16.13
C ALA A 139 6.12 15.00 17.08
N ALA A 140 6.43 15.26 18.36
CA ALA A 140 5.98 14.54 19.55
C ALA A 140 6.06 12.99 19.60
N GLY A 141 7.21 12.48 20.07
CA GLY A 141 7.24 11.46 21.12
C GLY A 141 6.84 10.03 20.75
N GLY A 142 7.58 9.38 19.84
CA GLY A 142 7.38 7.97 19.51
C GLY A 142 8.68 7.22 19.17
N SER A 143 9.76 7.38 19.94
CA SER A 143 11.01 6.64 19.69
C SER A 143 11.03 5.30 20.44
N ALA A 144 10.29 4.33 19.94
CA ALA A 144 10.62 2.92 20.08
C ALA A 144 10.74 2.40 18.65
N THR A 145 11.94 2.02 18.22
CA THR A 145 12.26 1.58 16.85
C THR A 145 11.20 0.62 16.33
N THR A 146 10.20 1.09 15.57
CA THR A 146 9.14 0.20 15.10
C THR A 146 9.79 -0.66 14.02
N LYS A 147 9.81 -1.98 14.25
CA LYS A 147 10.41 -2.96 13.33
C LYS A 147 9.74 -2.95 11.94
N TYR A 148 8.52 -2.42 11.88
CA TYR A 148 7.67 -2.39 10.70
C TYR A 148 7.58 -0.98 10.14
N LYS A 149 7.79 -0.87 8.83
CA LYS A 149 7.76 0.42 8.11
C LYS A 149 6.66 0.49 7.07
N ALA A 150 5.90 -0.58 6.94
CA ALA A 150 4.83 -0.75 5.98
C ALA A 150 3.85 -1.81 6.48
N PHE A 151 2.68 -1.87 5.88
CA PHE A 151 1.70 -2.91 6.17
C PHE A 151 0.89 -3.26 4.92
N ALA A 152 0.11 -4.34 4.97
CA ALA A 152 -0.79 -4.72 3.90
C ALA A 152 -2.08 -5.29 4.47
N VAL A 153 -3.23 -4.86 3.95
CA VAL A 153 -4.52 -5.51 4.19
C VAL A 153 -4.70 -6.60 3.14
N VAL A 154 -4.96 -7.84 3.57
CA VAL A 154 -5.02 -9.01 2.69
C VAL A 154 -6.22 -9.86 3.09
N GLY A 155 -7.32 -9.74 2.35
CA GLY A 155 -8.60 -10.31 2.78
C GLY A 155 -9.00 -9.78 4.15
N ASN A 156 -9.35 -10.67 5.08
CA ASN A 156 -9.64 -10.35 6.49
C ASN A 156 -8.43 -10.16 7.40
N THR A 157 -7.23 -9.97 6.85
CA THR A 157 -6.02 -9.85 7.67
C THR A 157 -5.30 -8.53 7.43
N VAL A 158 -4.50 -8.14 8.41
CA VAL A 158 -3.51 -7.06 8.27
C VAL A 158 -2.13 -7.61 8.59
N MET A 159 -1.20 -7.45 7.66
CA MET A 159 0.20 -7.84 7.81
C MET A 159 1.05 -6.61 8.08
N LEU A 160 1.82 -6.59 9.17
CA LEU A 160 2.88 -5.61 9.38
C LEU A 160 4.18 -6.11 8.74
N CYS A 161 4.78 -5.29 7.89
CA CYS A 161 5.88 -5.67 7.00
C CYS A 161 7.20 -5.08 7.47
N GLU A 162 8.23 -5.92 7.60
CA GLU A 162 9.59 -5.45 7.88
C GLU A 162 10.12 -4.61 6.71
N LEU A 163 10.62 -3.41 7.00
CA LEU A 163 11.27 -2.47 6.08
C LEU A 163 10.42 -1.87 4.96
N SER A 164 9.57 -2.64 4.27
CA SER A 164 8.73 -2.19 3.15
C SER A 164 7.57 -3.14 2.87
N VAL A 165 6.58 -2.69 2.10
CA VAL A 165 5.40 -3.50 1.72
C VAL A 165 5.80 -4.74 0.91
N GLU A 166 6.92 -4.70 0.21
CA GLU A 166 7.45 -5.82 -0.59
C GLU A 166 7.72 -7.07 0.23
N SER A 167 8.10 -6.92 1.50
CA SER A 167 8.29 -8.05 2.43
C SER A 167 7.00 -8.85 2.61
N CYS A 168 5.83 -8.19 2.58
CA CYS A 168 4.53 -8.85 2.63
C CYS A 168 4.06 -9.33 1.25
N ILE A 169 4.37 -8.63 0.15
CA ILE A 169 3.93 -9.01 -1.20
C ILE A 169 4.34 -10.45 -1.54
N ALA A 170 5.55 -10.86 -1.18
CA ALA A 170 6.01 -12.23 -1.41
C ALA A 170 5.12 -13.27 -0.69
N LEU A 171 4.61 -12.96 0.51
CA LEU A 171 3.69 -13.81 1.24
C LEU A 171 2.27 -13.74 0.67
N VAL A 172 1.81 -12.56 0.24
CA VAL A 172 0.52 -12.38 -0.46
C VAL A 172 0.46 -13.23 -1.72
N ASP A 173 1.55 -13.29 -2.48
CA ASP A 173 1.67 -14.14 -3.67
C ASP A 173 1.56 -15.63 -3.31
N ALA A 174 2.21 -16.06 -2.23
CA ALA A 174 2.18 -17.44 -1.77
C ALA A 174 0.81 -17.86 -1.22
N LEU A 175 0.05 -16.91 -0.65
CA LEU A 175 -1.35 -17.10 -0.25
C LEU A 175 -2.32 -17.19 -1.44
N GLY A 176 -1.83 -16.97 -2.68
CA GLY A 176 -2.67 -16.98 -3.88
C GLY A 176 -3.44 -15.67 -4.12
N GLY A 177 -3.17 -14.62 -3.33
CA GLY A 177 -3.85 -13.33 -3.45
C GLY A 177 -3.69 -12.66 -4.82
N TYR A 178 -2.59 -12.95 -5.52
CA TYR A 178 -2.28 -12.38 -6.85
C TYR A 178 -2.70 -13.28 -8.03
N GLN A 179 -2.89 -14.59 -7.83
CA GLN A 179 -3.38 -15.48 -8.90
C GLN A 179 -4.83 -15.19 -9.25
N ILE A 180 -5.63 -14.74 -8.27
CA ILE A 180 -7.03 -14.38 -8.49
C ILE A 180 -7.16 -13.04 -9.24
N LEU A 181 -6.31 -12.03 -8.95
CA LEU A 181 -6.26 -10.79 -9.73
C LEU A 181 -5.90 -11.04 -11.21
N ARG A 182 -4.96 -11.96 -11.49
CA ARG A 182 -4.65 -12.38 -12.87
C ARG A 182 -5.78 -13.17 -13.55
N MET A 183 -6.61 -13.88 -12.81
CA MET A 183 -7.79 -14.57 -13.37
C MET A 183 -8.93 -13.60 -13.66
N THR A 184 -9.16 -12.60 -12.82
CA THR A 184 -10.19 -11.57 -13.05
C THR A 184 -9.81 -10.66 -14.22
N LEU A 185 -8.55 -10.20 -14.29
CA LEU A 185 -8.08 -9.37 -15.42
C LEU A 185 -8.03 -10.13 -16.76
N ARG A 186 -7.91 -11.47 -16.76
CA ARG A 186 -8.08 -12.27 -18.00
C ARG A 186 -9.54 -12.42 -18.43
N ARG A 187 -10.50 -12.31 -17.52
CA ARG A 187 -11.93 -12.49 -17.82
C ARG A 187 -12.52 -11.26 -18.53
N ASP A 188 -11.96 -10.08 -18.30
CA ASP A 188 -12.39 -8.82 -18.96
C ASP A 188 -11.73 -8.58 -20.34
N SER A 189 -10.92 -9.52 -20.82
CA SER A 189 -10.24 -9.47 -22.12
C SER A 189 -10.86 -10.39 -23.18
N GLY A 190 -12.05 -10.93 -22.94
CA GLY A 190 -12.74 -11.91 -23.80
C GLY A 190 -14.10 -11.45 -24.27
#